data_AF-A0AAW9HK07-F1
#
_entry.id   AF-A0AAW9HK07-F1
#
_cell.length_a   1.000
_cell.length_b   1.000
_cell.length_c   1.000
_cell.angle_alpha   90.00
_cell.angle_beta   90.00
_cell.angle_gamma   90.00
#
_symmetry.space_group_name_H-M   'P 1'
#
loop_
_entity.id
_entity.type
_entity.pdbx_description
1 polymer ?
#
loop_
_entity_poly.entity_id
_entity_poly.type
_entity_poly.pdbx_seq_one_letter_code
_entity_poly.pdbx_strand_id
1 'polypeptide(L)'
;MSDEFPLPQVRPVALRELSELPEVDGAGCEAPQTTVTSVTADSRAVHEGALFAALPGAHAHGARFAPQAAQRGARAILTDAAGAALIAQAGVELPLLVVEDPAAHLGAIAARVYGEPAECLRSFAVTGTNGKTTTTYLLDGLLTALDRTTGLVGTVETKIADLCAPAHLTTPMPADLQALLALLVERGGTDVSMEVSSHALAQHRTSPVVFSVAGFTNLTRDHLDYHRTMENYYQAKRSLFTPECSRRAVITVDDEWGRRLAGETEVPTVALAVFSQLGGRSGYQVRDIERGPVTSFTLAHSDGWEMTVRTGLPGDFNIANTALAVAMVLESGADRGAVGAVVGAGLTPQVPGRMEVVGSAPRVVVDFAHNTAALRLAINALRPTTSGQLIVVTGSAGERDVDKRPEMGRAVAELADVVYITDDDPHEEDPAPIRAALLDGARSAHSPARIVDIADRATAMRTAIREAAPQDTVLLAGRGHETYQPVAGGRNIPLDDREVARAALAERASSVGRGSRADSAGWTDRADRGDCSDRTNRIVLDKNTQEEKDTQ
;
A
#
# COMPACT_ATOMS: atom_id res chain seq x y z
N MET A 1 -1.34 -18.76 0.22
CA MET A 1 -0.27 -17.98 0.86
C MET A 1 0.97 -18.21 0.01
N SER A 2 1.70 -17.17 -0.41
CA SER A 2 2.94 -17.37 -1.15
C SER A 2 3.96 -18.10 -0.27
N ASP A 3 4.98 -18.74 -0.87
CA ASP A 3 6.11 -19.34 -0.15
C ASP A 3 6.89 -18.33 0.74
N GLU A 4 6.52 -17.05 0.69
CA GLU A 4 7.13 -15.94 1.42
C GLU A 4 6.67 -15.84 2.88
N PHE A 5 5.50 -16.42 3.21
CA PHE A 5 5.01 -16.49 4.59
C PHE A 5 4.91 -17.95 5.06
N PRO A 6 5.38 -18.28 6.28
CA PRO A 6 5.15 -19.60 6.84
C PRO A 6 3.66 -19.79 7.14
N LEU A 7 3.19 -21.03 6.98
CA LEU A 7 1.83 -21.39 7.38
C LEU A 7 1.67 -21.24 8.90
N PRO A 8 0.52 -20.71 9.38
CA PRO A 8 0.23 -20.65 10.80
C PRO A 8 0.08 -22.06 11.38
N GLN A 9 0.50 -22.22 12.64
CA GLN A 9 0.32 -23.45 13.40
C GLN A 9 -1.09 -23.52 13.98
N VAL A 10 -1.90 -24.42 13.44
CA VAL A 10 -3.30 -24.58 13.84
C VAL A 10 -3.62 -26.00 14.26
N ARG A 11 -4.68 -26.16 15.05
CA ARG A 11 -5.20 -27.49 15.40
C ARG A 11 -5.87 -28.10 14.17
N PRO A 12 -5.69 -29.40 13.91
CA PRO A 12 -6.41 -30.06 12.83
C PRO A 12 -7.93 -29.97 13.04
N VAL A 13 -8.67 -29.63 11.98
CA VAL A 13 -10.14 -29.52 11.98
C VAL A 13 -10.73 -30.63 11.13
N ALA A 14 -11.74 -31.34 11.65
CA ALA A 14 -12.39 -32.42 10.92
C ALA A 14 -13.34 -31.87 9.83
N LEU A 15 -13.45 -32.56 8.69
CA LEU A 15 -14.38 -32.16 7.62
C LEU A 15 -15.83 -32.08 8.10
N ARG A 16 -16.24 -32.92 9.07
CA ARG A 16 -17.56 -32.81 9.71
C ARG A 16 -17.82 -31.41 10.26
N GLU A 17 -16.85 -30.86 10.98
CA GLU A 17 -16.98 -29.54 11.61
C GLU A 17 -17.14 -28.43 10.55
N LEU A 18 -16.55 -28.62 9.36
CA LEU A 18 -16.67 -27.69 8.25
C LEU A 18 -18.02 -27.82 7.53
N SER A 19 -18.53 -29.05 7.38
CA SER A 19 -19.84 -29.31 6.74
C SER A 19 -21.04 -28.90 7.60
N GLU A 20 -20.84 -28.80 8.92
CA GLU A 20 -21.88 -28.43 9.89
C GLU A 20 -21.86 -26.92 10.20
N LEU A 21 -21.03 -26.13 9.50
CA LEU A 21 -21.04 -24.67 9.61
C LEU A 21 -22.43 -24.14 9.18
N PRO A 22 -23.03 -23.20 9.93
CA PRO A 22 -24.30 -22.58 9.54
C PRO A 22 -24.28 -21.98 8.14
N GLU A 23 -23.13 -21.46 7.73
CA GLU A 23 -22.89 -20.88 6.43
C GLU A 23 -22.83 -21.92 5.31
N VAL A 24 -22.63 -23.20 5.63
CA VAL A 24 -22.33 -24.31 4.70
C VAL A 24 -23.40 -25.41 4.76
N ASP A 25 -24.60 -25.08 5.27
CA ASP A 25 -25.69 -26.04 5.49
C ASP A 25 -26.08 -26.79 4.20
N GLY A 26 -26.33 -28.09 4.33
CA GLY A 26 -26.63 -29.00 3.21
C GLY A 26 -25.42 -29.52 2.43
N ALA A 27 -24.19 -29.30 2.91
CA ALA A 27 -22.99 -29.82 2.26
C ALA A 27 -22.92 -31.36 2.25
N GLY A 28 -22.52 -31.92 1.10
CA GLY A 28 -22.12 -33.31 1.00
C GLY A 28 -20.71 -33.49 1.58
N CYS A 29 -20.56 -34.28 2.65
CA CYS A 29 -19.27 -34.55 3.27
C CYS A 29 -18.89 -36.03 3.17
N GLU A 30 -17.80 -36.33 2.46
CA GLU A 30 -17.17 -37.64 2.47
C GLU A 30 -16.11 -37.75 3.58
N ALA A 31 -15.91 -38.95 4.11
CA ALA A 31 -14.93 -39.25 5.17
C ALA A 31 -14.87 -38.16 6.28
N PRO A 32 -15.96 -37.95 7.06
CA PRO A 32 -16.11 -36.82 7.98
C PRO A 32 -15.05 -36.71 9.09
N GLN A 33 -14.29 -37.78 9.33
CA GLN A 33 -13.20 -37.83 10.32
C GLN A 33 -11.85 -37.36 9.75
N THR A 34 -11.75 -37.13 8.44
CA THR A 34 -10.55 -36.56 7.82
C THR A 34 -10.30 -35.17 8.37
N THR A 35 -9.08 -34.90 8.79
CA THR A 35 -8.69 -33.60 9.34
C THR A 35 -7.80 -32.82 8.38
N VAL A 36 -7.97 -31.51 8.39
CA VAL A 36 -7.19 -30.54 7.60
C VAL A 36 -6.58 -29.49 8.53
N THR A 37 -5.47 -28.88 8.10
CA THR A 37 -4.68 -27.90 8.88
C THR A 37 -4.39 -26.62 8.10
N SER A 38 -4.81 -26.55 6.84
CA SER A 38 -4.69 -25.35 6.02
C SER A 38 -5.75 -25.40 4.92
N VAL A 39 -6.00 -24.25 4.30
CA VAL A 39 -6.92 -24.08 3.17
C VAL A 39 -6.23 -23.23 2.11
N THR A 40 -6.34 -23.63 0.84
CA THR A 40 -5.84 -22.84 -0.30
C THR A 40 -6.68 -23.09 -1.55
N ALA A 41 -6.86 -22.06 -2.37
CA ALA A 41 -7.47 -22.16 -3.70
C ALA A 41 -6.45 -22.29 -4.84
N ASP A 42 -5.14 -22.22 -4.54
CA ASP A 42 -4.07 -22.40 -5.51
C ASP A 42 -3.43 -23.78 -5.32
N SER A 43 -3.56 -24.65 -6.33
CA SER A 43 -2.99 -26.00 -6.32
C SER A 43 -1.46 -26.00 -6.21
N ARG A 44 -0.80 -24.91 -6.61
CA ARG A 44 0.65 -24.70 -6.49
C ARG A 44 1.08 -24.29 -5.08
N ALA A 45 0.14 -23.92 -4.22
CA ALA A 45 0.37 -23.57 -2.81
C ALA A 45 -0.19 -24.63 -1.84
N VAL A 46 -0.56 -25.81 -2.35
CA VAL A 46 -0.98 -26.94 -1.50
C VAL A 46 0.23 -27.51 -0.77
N HIS A 47 0.06 -27.74 0.53
CA HIS A 47 1.01 -28.43 1.39
C HIS A 47 0.33 -29.66 2.04
N GLU A 48 1.12 -30.49 2.71
CA GLU A 48 0.59 -31.65 3.43
C GLU A 48 -0.46 -31.22 4.46
N GLY A 49 -1.64 -31.86 4.41
CA GLY A 49 -2.72 -31.58 5.35
C GLY A 49 -3.70 -30.48 4.90
N ALA A 50 -3.55 -29.96 3.68
CA ALA A 50 -4.43 -28.90 3.17
C ALA A 50 -5.82 -29.41 2.71
N LEU A 51 -6.82 -28.55 2.88
CA LEU A 51 -8.05 -28.54 2.11
C LEU A 51 -7.83 -27.72 0.83
N PHE A 52 -7.90 -28.37 -0.33
CA PHE A 52 -7.80 -27.66 -1.61
C PHE A 52 -9.20 -27.17 -2.04
N ALA A 53 -9.36 -25.86 -2.22
CA ALA A 53 -10.59 -25.24 -2.69
C ALA A 53 -10.61 -25.17 -4.23
N ALA A 54 -11.25 -26.15 -4.84
CA ALA A 54 -11.42 -26.29 -6.29
C ALA A 54 -12.59 -25.45 -6.80
N LEU A 55 -12.40 -24.13 -6.90
CA LEU A 55 -13.47 -23.18 -7.25
C LEU A 55 -13.77 -23.13 -8.76
N PRO A 56 -15.03 -22.84 -9.18
CA PRO A 56 -15.33 -22.42 -10.55
C PRO A 56 -14.69 -21.05 -10.83
N GLY A 57 -13.98 -20.93 -11.96
CA GLY A 57 -13.30 -19.69 -12.37
C GLY A 57 -13.72 -19.23 -13.77
N ALA A 58 -13.35 -17.99 -14.12
CA ALA A 58 -13.72 -17.38 -15.41
C ALA A 58 -13.12 -18.10 -16.64
N HIS A 59 -11.96 -18.73 -16.48
CA HIS A 59 -11.24 -19.41 -17.58
C HIS A 59 -11.26 -20.94 -17.46
N ALA A 60 -11.23 -21.45 -16.24
CA ALA A 60 -11.18 -22.88 -15.96
C ALA A 60 -11.76 -23.17 -14.57
N HIS A 61 -12.23 -24.40 -14.39
CA HIS A 61 -12.65 -24.91 -13.10
C HIS A 61 -11.44 -25.45 -12.30
N GLY A 62 -11.28 -25.03 -11.04
CA GLY A 62 -10.17 -25.39 -10.17
C GLY A 62 -10.00 -26.90 -9.95
N ALA A 63 -11.11 -27.64 -9.99
CA ALA A 63 -11.13 -29.12 -9.96
C ALA A 63 -10.23 -29.80 -11.00
N ARG A 64 -9.91 -29.15 -12.13
CA ARG A 64 -8.95 -29.68 -13.11
C ARG A 64 -7.55 -29.84 -12.55
N PHE A 65 -7.23 -29.15 -11.46
CA PHE A 65 -5.93 -29.21 -10.78
C PHE A 65 -5.94 -30.15 -9.56
N ALA A 66 -7.03 -30.89 -9.32
CA ALA A 66 -7.09 -31.87 -8.23
C ALA A 66 -5.96 -32.92 -8.24
N PRO A 67 -5.50 -33.45 -9.39
CA PRO A 67 -4.35 -34.35 -9.41
C PRO A 67 -3.08 -33.72 -8.86
N GLN A 68 -2.83 -32.43 -9.18
CA GLN A 68 -1.69 -31.69 -8.66
C GLN A 68 -1.82 -31.44 -7.15
N ALA A 69 -3.02 -31.09 -6.68
CA ALA A 69 -3.29 -30.89 -5.25
C ALA A 69 -3.07 -32.20 -4.45
N ALA A 70 -3.56 -33.33 -4.97
CA ALA A 70 -3.34 -34.64 -4.35
C ALA A 70 -1.85 -35.00 -4.27
N GLN A 71 -1.10 -34.79 -5.34
CA GLN A 71 0.36 -35.03 -5.35
C GLN A 71 1.13 -34.16 -4.35
N ARG A 72 0.62 -32.96 -4.05
CA ARG A 72 1.21 -32.02 -3.08
C ARG A 72 0.76 -32.24 -1.63
N GLY A 73 -0.10 -33.21 -1.38
CA GLY A 73 -0.49 -33.61 -0.02
C GLY A 73 -1.80 -33.02 0.48
N ALA A 74 -2.69 -32.55 -0.41
CA ALA A 74 -4.06 -32.24 -0.03
C ALA A 74 -4.73 -33.48 0.61
N ARG A 75 -5.44 -33.27 1.72
CA ARG A 75 -6.19 -34.33 2.41
C ARG A 75 -7.67 -34.37 2.05
N ALA A 76 -8.19 -33.28 1.49
CA ALA A 76 -9.58 -33.16 1.07
C ALA A 76 -9.72 -32.06 0.01
N ILE A 77 -10.85 -32.04 -0.68
CA ILE A 77 -11.17 -31.02 -1.69
C ILE A 77 -12.55 -30.40 -1.41
N LEU A 78 -12.60 -29.08 -1.34
CA LEU A 78 -13.85 -28.30 -1.37
C LEU A 78 -14.19 -27.98 -2.83
N THR A 79 -15.40 -28.31 -3.29
CA THR A 79 -15.80 -28.11 -4.69
C THR A 79 -17.32 -27.99 -4.83
N ASP A 80 -17.79 -27.59 -6.01
CA ASP A 80 -19.18 -27.77 -6.43
C ASP A 80 -19.43 -29.14 -7.09
N ALA A 81 -20.68 -29.42 -7.43
CA ALA A 81 -21.09 -30.68 -8.07
C ALA A 81 -20.42 -30.91 -9.44
N ALA A 82 -20.17 -29.85 -10.22
CA ALA A 82 -19.50 -29.95 -11.50
C ALA A 82 -18.02 -30.31 -11.32
N GLY A 83 -17.36 -29.70 -10.34
CA GLY A 83 -16.00 -30.03 -9.95
C GLY A 83 -15.87 -31.44 -9.37
N ALA A 84 -16.83 -31.92 -8.59
CA ALA A 84 -16.85 -33.30 -8.10
C ALA A 84 -16.82 -34.32 -9.27
N ALA A 85 -17.59 -34.06 -10.33
CA ALA A 85 -17.55 -34.89 -11.54
C ALA A 85 -16.19 -34.83 -12.27
N LEU A 86 -15.56 -33.67 -12.33
CA LEU A 86 -14.21 -33.51 -12.92
C LEU A 86 -13.14 -34.26 -12.12
N ILE A 87 -13.23 -34.23 -10.78
CA ILE A 87 -12.29 -34.93 -9.87
C ILE A 87 -12.42 -36.44 -10.05
N ALA A 88 -13.66 -36.95 -10.11
CA ALA A 88 -13.93 -38.37 -10.36
C ALA A 88 -13.37 -38.83 -11.73
N GLN A 89 -13.56 -38.02 -12.79
CA GLN A 89 -13.00 -38.30 -14.12
C GLN A 89 -11.46 -38.33 -14.13
N ALA A 90 -10.83 -37.53 -13.27
CA ALA A 90 -9.37 -37.50 -13.13
C ALA A 90 -8.82 -38.65 -12.27
N GLY A 91 -9.68 -39.48 -11.68
CA GLY A 91 -9.29 -40.63 -10.85
C GLY A 91 -8.67 -40.24 -9.50
N VAL A 92 -9.03 -39.07 -8.95
CA VAL A 92 -8.53 -38.61 -7.64
C VAL A 92 -9.49 -39.08 -6.55
N GLU A 93 -8.99 -39.85 -5.58
CA GLU A 93 -9.78 -40.48 -4.49
C GLU A 93 -9.77 -39.70 -3.17
N LEU A 94 -9.50 -38.39 -3.20
CA LEU A 94 -9.53 -37.56 -1.99
C LEU A 94 -10.97 -37.29 -1.53
N PRO A 95 -11.24 -37.29 -0.21
CA PRO A 95 -12.53 -36.89 0.33
C PRO A 95 -13.02 -35.54 -0.18
N LEU A 96 -14.29 -35.48 -0.58
CA LEU A 96 -14.92 -34.26 -1.06
C LEU A 96 -15.82 -33.61 0.00
N LEU A 97 -15.71 -32.29 0.07
CA LEU A 97 -16.70 -31.40 0.66
C LEU A 97 -17.42 -30.68 -0.50
N VAL A 98 -18.63 -31.12 -0.81
CA VAL A 98 -19.40 -30.63 -1.96
C VAL A 98 -20.47 -29.66 -1.50
N VAL A 99 -20.42 -28.44 -2.03
CA VAL A 99 -21.35 -27.34 -1.71
C VAL A 99 -21.86 -26.69 -3.00
N GLU A 100 -22.94 -25.93 -2.95
CA GLU A 100 -23.48 -25.28 -4.17
C GLU A 100 -22.55 -24.17 -4.68
N ASP A 101 -22.10 -23.27 -3.80
CA ASP A 101 -21.18 -22.18 -4.12
C ASP A 101 -19.92 -22.22 -3.24
N PRO A 102 -18.87 -22.97 -3.62
CA PRO A 102 -17.67 -23.09 -2.81
C PRO A 102 -16.91 -21.76 -2.65
N ALA A 103 -17.11 -20.79 -3.56
CA ALA A 103 -16.46 -19.49 -3.46
C ALA A 103 -17.08 -18.64 -2.33
N ALA A 104 -18.41 -18.66 -2.19
CA ALA A 104 -19.12 -17.98 -1.12
C ALA A 104 -18.76 -18.51 0.28
N HIS A 105 -18.48 -19.81 0.39
CA HIS A 105 -18.19 -20.46 1.68
C HIS A 105 -16.71 -20.50 2.05
N LEU A 106 -15.80 -20.23 1.10
CA LEU A 106 -14.36 -20.37 1.31
C LEU A 106 -13.85 -19.55 2.50
N GLY A 107 -14.38 -18.33 2.68
CA GLY A 107 -14.02 -17.46 3.79
C GLY A 107 -14.32 -18.08 5.15
N ALA A 108 -15.56 -18.53 5.36
CA ALA A 108 -16.00 -19.11 6.63
C ALA A 108 -15.28 -20.43 6.93
N ILE A 109 -15.11 -21.29 5.92
CA ILE A 109 -14.35 -22.54 6.05
C ILE A 109 -12.89 -22.25 6.44
N ALA A 110 -12.24 -21.29 5.78
CA ALA A 110 -10.87 -20.92 6.10
C ALA A 110 -10.78 -20.31 7.50
N ALA A 111 -11.71 -19.43 7.88
CA ALA A 111 -11.73 -18.83 9.21
C ALA A 111 -11.83 -19.93 10.30
N ARG A 112 -12.70 -20.92 10.11
CA ARG A 112 -12.79 -22.08 11.02
C ARG A 112 -11.51 -22.90 11.09
N VAL A 113 -10.89 -23.24 9.95
CA VAL A 113 -9.63 -23.99 9.92
C VAL A 113 -8.49 -23.23 10.63
N TYR A 114 -8.49 -21.91 10.51
CA TYR A 114 -7.47 -21.05 11.09
C TYR A 114 -7.82 -20.51 12.50
N GLY A 115 -8.93 -20.94 13.10
CA GLY A 115 -9.30 -20.61 14.48
C GLY A 115 -9.93 -19.22 14.67
N GLU A 116 -10.73 -18.75 13.71
CA GLU A 116 -11.44 -17.47 13.71
C GLU A 116 -10.52 -16.27 14.01
N PRO A 117 -9.38 -16.12 13.31
CA PRO A 117 -8.30 -15.22 13.73
C PRO A 117 -8.69 -13.74 13.76
N ALA A 118 -9.68 -13.35 12.96
CA ALA A 118 -10.22 -11.99 12.95
C ALA A 118 -10.85 -11.58 14.29
N GLU A 119 -11.36 -12.53 15.09
CA GLU A 119 -11.95 -12.23 16.41
C GLU A 119 -10.91 -11.81 17.45
N CYS A 120 -9.65 -12.21 17.24
CA CYS A 120 -8.51 -11.89 18.11
C CYS A 120 -7.86 -10.55 17.77
N LEU A 121 -8.25 -9.91 16.66
CA LEU A 121 -7.58 -8.74 16.11
C LEU A 121 -8.51 -7.53 16.06
N ARG A 122 -7.96 -6.36 16.35
CA ARG A 122 -8.60 -5.10 16.00
C ARG A 122 -8.34 -4.78 14.54
N SER A 123 -9.37 -4.88 13.72
CA SER A 123 -9.26 -4.82 12.27
C SER A 123 -9.79 -3.49 11.71
N PHE A 124 -8.99 -2.86 10.86
CA PHE A 124 -9.28 -1.59 10.21
C PHE A 124 -9.38 -1.81 8.69
N ALA A 125 -10.54 -1.57 8.10
CA ALA A 125 -10.73 -1.65 6.65
C ALA A 125 -10.79 -0.25 6.03
N VAL A 126 -10.04 -0.01 4.96
CA VAL A 126 -10.12 1.24 4.20
C VAL A 126 -10.60 0.97 2.79
N THR A 127 -11.69 1.64 2.39
CA THR A 127 -12.20 1.63 1.02
C THR A 127 -12.33 3.03 0.44
N GLY A 128 -12.62 3.08 -0.86
CA GLY A 128 -12.71 4.27 -1.70
C GLY A 128 -11.86 4.16 -2.96
N THR A 129 -11.90 5.18 -3.83
CA THR A 129 -11.12 5.17 -5.08
C THR A 129 -9.64 5.41 -4.78
N ASN A 130 -9.32 6.53 -4.16
CA ASN A 130 -7.93 6.94 -3.89
C ASN A 130 -7.65 7.02 -2.38
N GLY A 131 -6.39 6.82 -1.98
CA GLY A 131 -5.94 7.03 -0.60
C GLY A 131 -6.01 5.81 0.33
N LYS A 132 -6.48 4.64 -0.16
CA LYS A 132 -6.52 3.39 0.61
C LYS A 132 -5.14 3.01 1.17
N THR A 133 -4.16 2.83 0.28
CA THR A 133 -2.77 2.50 0.64
C THR A 133 -2.18 3.51 1.62
N THR A 134 -2.28 4.81 1.33
CA THR A 134 -1.69 5.81 2.25
C THR A 134 -2.35 5.78 3.62
N THR A 135 -3.67 5.65 3.68
CA THR A 135 -4.42 5.55 4.94
C THR A 135 -4.06 4.29 5.72
N THR A 136 -3.89 3.13 5.08
CA THR A 136 -3.50 1.89 5.77
C THR A 136 -2.08 1.97 6.32
N TYR A 137 -1.14 2.58 5.61
CA TYR A 137 0.20 2.83 6.15
C TYR A 137 0.20 3.87 7.30
N LEU A 138 -0.68 4.87 7.25
CA LEU A 138 -0.87 5.81 8.35
C LEU A 138 -1.46 5.14 9.59
N LEU A 139 -2.42 4.22 9.40
CA LEU A 139 -2.95 3.37 10.47
C LEU A 139 -1.85 2.50 11.07
N ASP A 140 -1.13 1.75 10.25
CA ASP A 140 -0.03 0.87 10.66
C ASP A 140 1.06 1.64 11.42
N GLY A 141 1.50 2.78 10.88
CA GLY A 141 2.51 3.63 11.52
C GLY A 141 2.03 4.24 12.84
N LEU A 142 0.76 4.69 12.91
CA LEU A 142 0.18 5.22 14.15
C LEU A 142 0.04 4.12 15.21
N LEU A 143 -0.46 2.94 14.83
CA LEU A 143 -0.62 1.80 15.73
C LEU A 143 0.73 1.29 16.24
N THR A 144 1.74 1.20 15.37
CA THR A 144 3.13 0.85 15.76
C THR A 144 3.70 1.87 16.74
N ALA A 145 3.48 3.17 16.49
CA ALA A 145 3.92 4.23 17.41
C ALA A 145 3.13 4.27 18.74
N LEU A 146 2.04 3.51 18.83
CA LEU A 146 1.30 3.23 20.06
C LEU A 146 1.69 1.87 20.68
N ASP A 147 2.87 1.36 20.33
CA ASP A 147 3.46 0.11 20.80
C ASP A 147 2.58 -1.13 20.51
N ARG A 148 1.91 -1.14 19.35
CA ARG A 148 1.13 -2.30 18.88
C ARG A 148 1.94 -3.15 17.91
N THR A 149 1.71 -4.46 17.96
CA THR A 149 2.18 -5.40 16.94
C THR A 149 1.13 -5.47 15.84
N THR A 150 1.47 -5.01 14.64
CA THR A 150 0.49 -4.78 13.57
C THR A 150 0.64 -5.73 12.39
N GLY A 151 -0.42 -5.82 11.59
CA GLY A 151 -0.35 -6.27 10.21
C GLY A 151 -0.86 -5.20 9.24
N LEU A 152 -0.37 -5.26 8.01
CA LEU A 152 -0.81 -4.44 6.90
C LEU A 152 -1.08 -5.33 5.69
N VAL A 153 -2.27 -5.25 5.11
CA VAL A 153 -2.63 -5.97 3.90
C VAL A 153 -3.05 -4.95 2.85
N GLY A 154 -2.29 -4.81 1.77
CA GLY A 154 -2.54 -3.77 0.78
C GLY A 154 -1.99 -4.05 -0.61
N THR A 155 -1.98 -3.02 -1.44
CA THR A 155 -1.60 -3.08 -2.86
C THR A 155 -0.08 -3.25 -3.04
N VAL A 156 0.71 -2.64 -2.16
CA VAL A 156 2.18 -2.60 -2.30
C VAL A 156 2.81 -3.86 -1.72
N GLU A 157 2.51 -4.13 -0.46
CA GLU A 157 3.07 -5.24 0.30
C GLU A 157 2.07 -5.74 1.33
N THR A 158 2.32 -6.94 1.83
CA THR A 158 1.70 -7.49 3.02
C THR A 158 2.74 -7.53 4.13
N LYS A 159 2.42 -6.97 5.29
CA LYS A 159 3.22 -7.05 6.51
C LYS A 159 2.48 -7.84 7.57
N ILE A 160 3.17 -8.79 8.19
CA ILE A 160 2.65 -9.61 9.28
C ILE A 160 3.67 -9.58 10.41
N ALA A 161 3.46 -8.68 11.37
CA ALA A 161 4.44 -8.32 12.39
C ALA A 161 5.78 -7.91 11.76
N ASP A 162 6.83 -8.71 11.95
CA ASP A 162 8.18 -8.48 11.44
C ASP A 162 8.39 -9.00 10.00
N LEU A 163 7.44 -9.75 9.44
CA LEU A 163 7.52 -10.26 8.08
C LEU A 163 6.93 -9.27 7.08
N CYS A 164 7.54 -9.19 5.89
CA CYS A 164 7.08 -8.35 4.80
C CYS A 164 7.31 -9.04 3.45
N ALA A 165 6.30 -9.03 2.60
CA ALA A 165 6.40 -9.58 1.25
C ALA A 165 5.56 -8.77 0.23
N PRO A 166 5.96 -8.74 -1.06
CA PRO A 166 5.17 -8.08 -2.10
C PRO A 166 3.74 -8.61 -2.18
N ALA A 167 2.78 -7.72 -2.43
CA ALA A 167 1.40 -8.13 -2.60
C ALA A 167 1.08 -8.47 -4.06
N HIS A 168 0.35 -9.57 -4.28
CA HIS A 168 -0.15 -9.92 -5.62
C HIS A 168 -1.55 -9.34 -5.92
N LEU A 169 -2.33 -9.09 -4.86
CA LEU A 169 -3.67 -8.53 -4.93
C LEU A 169 -3.79 -7.49 -3.81
N THR A 170 -4.46 -6.37 -4.08
CA THR A 170 -4.78 -5.37 -3.04
C THR A 170 -5.50 -5.98 -1.84
N THR A 171 -6.38 -6.94 -2.11
CA THR A 171 -7.06 -7.73 -1.08
C THR A 171 -6.93 -9.22 -1.46
N PRO A 172 -6.26 -10.04 -0.63
CA PRO A 172 -6.03 -11.46 -0.89
C PRO A 172 -7.33 -12.27 -1.08
N MET A 173 -7.19 -13.50 -1.58
CA MET A 173 -8.31 -14.46 -1.59
C MET A 173 -8.70 -14.84 -0.15
N PRO A 174 -9.96 -15.24 0.11
CA PRO A 174 -10.44 -15.46 1.49
C PRO A 174 -9.56 -16.43 2.30
N ALA A 175 -9.14 -17.54 1.70
CA ALA A 175 -8.28 -18.52 2.36
C ALA A 175 -6.90 -17.95 2.74
N ASP A 176 -6.30 -17.18 1.84
CA ASP A 176 -5.00 -16.53 2.08
C ASP A 176 -5.11 -15.46 3.16
N LEU A 177 -6.19 -14.68 3.13
CA LEU A 177 -6.47 -13.66 4.13
C LEU A 177 -6.57 -14.29 5.53
N GLN A 178 -7.40 -15.30 5.71
CA GLN A 178 -7.56 -15.94 7.03
C GLN A 178 -6.24 -16.54 7.53
N ALA A 179 -5.45 -17.12 6.63
CA ALA A 179 -4.16 -17.68 6.99
C ALA A 179 -3.15 -16.59 7.41
N LEU A 180 -3.13 -15.43 6.72
CA LEU A 180 -2.32 -14.27 7.11
C LEU A 180 -2.76 -13.69 8.46
N LEU A 181 -4.06 -13.59 8.72
CA LEU A 181 -4.59 -13.12 10.01
C LEU A 181 -4.22 -14.08 11.15
N ALA A 182 -4.32 -15.39 10.95
CA ALA A 182 -3.89 -16.37 11.95
C ALA A 182 -2.39 -16.32 12.22
N LEU A 183 -1.59 -16.10 11.17
CA LEU A 183 -0.15 -15.92 11.32
C LEU A 183 0.18 -14.64 12.12
N LEU A 184 -0.59 -13.57 11.92
CA LEU A 184 -0.45 -12.35 12.72
C LEU A 184 -0.75 -12.61 14.20
N VAL A 185 -1.84 -13.32 14.49
CA VAL A 185 -2.21 -13.72 15.87
C VAL A 185 -1.12 -14.58 16.51
N GLU A 186 -0.59 -15.57 15.77
CA GLU A 186 0.51 -16.42 16.23
C GLU A 186 1.76 -15.61 16.61
N ARG A 187 2.04 -14.52 15.88
CA ARG A 187 3.14 -13.59 16.18
C ARG A 187 2.81 -12.55 17.26
N GLY A 188 1.69 -12.69 17.97
CA GLY A 188 1.28 -11.75 19.01
C GLY A 188 0.78 -10.42 18.47
N GLY A 189 0.34 -10.39 17.21
CA GLY A 189 -0.31 -9.23 16.61
C GLY A 189 -1.64 -8.90 17.28
N THR A 190 -1.94 -7.60 17.39
CA THR A 190 -3.15 -7.08 18.02
C THR A 190 -4.04 -6.31 17.06
N ASP A 191 -3.46 -5.76 16.00
CA ASP A 191 -4.15 -4.87 15.08
C ASP A 191 -3.79 -5.18 13.63
N VAL A 192 -4.74 -5.02 12.72
CA VAL A 192 -4.51 -5.17 11.28
C VAL A 192 -5.16 -4.03 10.49
N SER A 193 -4.40 -3.41 9.60
CA SER A 193 -4.91 -2.42 8.64
C SER A 193 -5.00 -3.04 7.24
N MET A 194 -6.13 -2.86 6.56
CA MET A 194 -6.42 -3.56 5.32
C MET A 194 -6.99 -2.63 4.25
N GLU A 195 -6.44 -2.69 3.05
CA GLU A 195 -7.07 -2.14 1.86
C GLU A 195 -8.19 -3.07 1.39
N VAL A 196 -9.43 -2.57 1.36
CA VAL A 196 -10.60 -3.34 0.93
C VAL A 196 -11.11 -2.78 -0.39
N SER A 197 -10.70 -3.43 -1.48
CA SER A 197 -11.10 -3.05 -2.84
C SER A 197 -12.57 -3.36 -3.12
N SER A 198 -13.19 -2.64 -4.07
CA SER A 198 -14.57 -2.95 -4.50
C SER A 198 -14.70 -4.32 -5.15
N HIS A 199 -13.65 -4.79 -5.82
CA HIS A 199 -13.58 -6.14 -6.36
C HIS A 199 -13.62 -7.19 -5.25
N ALA A 200 -12.88 -6.96 -4.16
CA ALA A 200 -12.87 -7.86 -3.02
C ALA A 200 -14.23 -7.95 -2.33
N LEU A 201 -14.92 -6.81 -2.19
CA LEU A 201 -16.27 -6.76 -1.63
C LEU A 201 -17.28 -7.47 -2.53
N ALA A 202 -17.24 -7.20 -3.84
CA ALA A 202 -18.11 -7.87 -4.82
C ALA A 202 -17.87 -9.40 -4.92
N GLN A 203 -16.69 -9.86 -4.53
CA GLN A 203 -16.29 -11.27 -4.53
C GLN A 203 -16.27 -11.88 -3.12
N HIS A 204 -16.79 -11.17 -2.12
CA HIS A 204 -16.84 -11.61 -0.72
C HIS A 204 -15.49 -12.07 -0.13
N ARG A 205 -14.36 -11.53 -0.63
CA ARG A 205 -13.02 -11.99 -0.23
C ARG A 205 -12.68 -11.74 1.22
N THR A 206 -13.29 -10.72 1.82
CA THR A 206 -13.09 -10.36 3.22
C THR A 206 -14.07 -11.06 4.16
N SER A 207 -15.06 -11.82 3.65
CA SER A 207 -15.94 -12.61 4.50
C SER A 207 -15.15 -13.72 5.20
N PRO A 208 -15.42 -14.04 6.48
CA PRO A 208 -16.44 -13.48 7.38
C PRO A 208 -15.91 -12.37 8.31
N VAL A 209 -14.84 -11.65 7.92
CA VAL A 209 -14.22 -10.63 8.79
C VAL A 209 -15.20 -9.50 9.08
N VAL A 210 -15.55 -9.33 10.36
CA VAL A 210 -16.28 -8.15 10.85
C VAL A 210 -15.26 -7.11 11.34
N PHE A 211 -15.07 -6.05 10.56
CA PHE A 211 -14.08 -5.02 10.85
C PHE A 211 -14.43 -4.22 12.10
N SER A 212 -13.43 -3.94 12.96
CA SER A 212 -13.62 -3.07 14.12
C SER A 212 -13.98 -1.65 13.70
N VAL A 213 -13.29 -1.11 12.69
CA VAL A 213 -13.58 0.20 12.10
C VAL A 213 -13.41 0.16 10.58
N ALA A 214 -14.42 0.60 9.84
CA ALA A 214 -14.37 0.79 8.39
C ALA A 214 -14.21 2.29 8.04
N GLY A 215 -13.28 2.61 7.15
CA GLY A 215 -12.99 3.96 6.67
C GLY A 215 -13.37 4.14 5.21
N PHE A 216 -14.07 5.24 4.91
CA PHE A 216 -14.33 5.68 3.53
C PHE A 216 -13.52 6.94 3.19
N THR A 217 -12.72 6.84 2.13
CA THR A 217 -11.87 7.95 1.63
C THR A 217 -12.63 8.88 0.67
N ASN A 218 -12.97 8.40 -0.52
CA ASN A 218 -13.65 9.14 -1.59
C ASN A 218 -14.21 8.18 -2.65
N LEU A 219 -15.05 8.68 -3.56
CA LEU A 219 -15.46 7.95 -4.76
C LEU A 219 -15.39 8.82 -6.02
N THR A 220 -14.54 8.42 -6.96
CA THR A 220 -14.41 9.00 -8.30
C THR A 220 -14.46 7.91 -9.36
N ARG A 221 -14.66 8.28 -10.63
CA ARG A 221 -14.74 7.35 -11.77
C ARG A 221 -13.49 6.47 -11.87
N ASP A 222 -13.68 5.18 -11.68
CA ASP A 222 -12.67 4.12 -11.80
C ASP A 222 -13.38 2.76 -11.92
N HIS A 223 -12.67 1.72 -12.36
CA HIS A 223 -13.12 0.31 -12.38
C HIS A 223 -14.50 0.04 -13.05
N LEU A 224 -14.90 0.89 -14.02
CA LEU A 224 -16.18 0.73 -14.72
C LEU A 224 -16.18 -0.39 -15.76
N ASP A 225 -15.00 -0.88 -16.15
CA ASP A 225 -14.82 -2.12 -16.91
C ASP A 225 -15.41 -3.33 -16.16
N TYR A 226 -15.27 -3.36 -14.83
CA TYR A 226 -15.84 -4.40 -13.97
C TYR A 226 -17.27 -4.04 -13.51
N HIS A 227 -17.44 -2.87 -12.86
CA HIS A 227 -18.71 -2.50 -12.21
C HIS A 227 -19.78 -2.01 -13.19
N ARG A 228 -19.42 -1.67 -14.43
CA ARG A 228 -20.27 -1.13 -15.50
C ARG A 228 -20.82 0.27 -15.24
N THR A 229 -21.25 0.59 -14.02
CA THR A 229 -21.83 1.88 -13.64
C THR A 229 -21.22 2.41 -12.34
N MET A 230 -21.28 3.74 -12.14
CA MET A 230 -20.88 4.36 -10.88
C MET A 230 -21.74 3.91 -9.69
N GLU A 231 -23.03 3.64 -9.92
CA GLU A 231 -23.93 3.17 -8.87
C GLU A 231 -23.53 1.77 -8.39
N ASN A 232 -23.24 0.83 -9.30
CA ASN A 232 -22.76 -0.50 -8.92
C ASN A 232 -21.43 -0.41 -8.15
N TYR A 233 -20.53 0.47 -8.59
CA TYR A 233 -19.26 0.70 -7.90
C TYR A 233 -19.46 1.28 -6.49
N TYR A 234 -20.42 2.20 -6.31
CA TYR A 234 -20.84 2.71 -5.02
C TYR A 234 -21.42 1.61 -4.12
N GLN A 235 -22.38 0.83 -4.63
CA GLN A 235 -23.03 -0.25 -3.88
C GLN A 235 -22.00 -1.30 -3.41
N ALA A 236 -21.04 -1.65 -4.28
CA ALA A 236 -19.96 -2.57 -3.92
C ALA A 236 -19.08 -2.05 -2.77
N LYS A 237 -18.89 -0.73 -2.60
CA LYS A 237 -18.17 -0.18 -1.45
C LYS A 237 -19.07 -0.01 -0.23
N ARG A 238 -20.34 0.35 -0.44
CA ARG A 238 -21.35 0.51 0.61
C ARG A 238 -21.52 -0.78 1.42
N SER A 239 -21.40 -1.95 0.79
CA SER A 239 -21.51 -3.25 1.48
C SER A 239 -20.51 -3.47 2.60
N LEU A 240 -19.41 -2.71 2.68
CA LEU A 240 -18.50 -2.74 3.82
C LEU A 240 -19.11 -2.12 5.10
N PHE A 241 -20.11 -1.27 4.95
CA PHE A 241 -20.70 -0.44 6.00
C PHE A 241 -22.02 -1.01 6.53
N THR A 242 -22.14 -2.34 6.57
CA THR A 242 -23.24 -3.09 7.17
C THR A 242 -22.77 -3.81 8.45
N PRO A 243 -23.68 -4.20 9.37
CA PRO A 243 -23.32 -4.87 10.62
C PRO A 243 -22.58 -6.20 10.42
N GLU A 244 -22.79 -6.88 9.28
CA GLU A 244 -22.12 -8.12 8.92
C GLU A 244 -20.66 -7.91 8.50
N CYS A 245 -20.29 -6.67 8.16
CA CYS A 245 -18.95 -6.35 7.65
C CYS A 245 -18.18 -5.40 8.57
N SER A 246 -18.85 -4.56 9.36
CA SER A 246 -18.15 -3.64 10.27
C SER A 246 -18.95 -3.32 11.53
N ARG A 247 -18.24 -2.96 12.61
CA ARG A 247 -18.84 -2.52 13.87
C ARG A 247 -19.04 -1.00 13.94
N ARG A 248 -18.26 -0.25 13.17
CA ARG A 248 -18.25 1.22 13.19
C ARG A 248 -17.69 1.78 11.89
N ALA A 249 -18.13 2.97 11.50
CA ALA A 249 -17.69 3.65 10.30
C ALA A 249 -17.11 5.06 10.58
N VAL A 250 -16.04 5.41 9.85
CA VAL A 250 -15.54 6.77 9.69
C VAL A 250 -15.64 7.14 8.22
N ILE A 251 -16.49 8.10 7.89
CA ILE A 251 -16.81 8.45 6.49
C ILE A 251 -16.38 9.87 6.19
N THR A 252 -15.47 10.04 5.23
CA THR A 252 -15.13 11.35 4.69
C THR A 252 -16.31 11.92 3.92
N VAL A 253 -16.78 13.13 4.25
CA VAL A 253 -18.01 13.76 3.70
C VAL A 253 -17.75 14.97 2.80
N ASP A 254 -16.53 15.08 2.26
CA ASP A 254 -16.16 16.19 1.38
C ASP A 254 -16.85 16.13 0.02
N ASP A 255 -17.16 14.92 -0.48
CA ASP A 255 -17.88 14.70 -1.74
C ASP A 255 -19.34 14.25 -1.53
N GLU A 256 -20.10 14.18 -2.63
CA GLU A 256 -21.50 13.76 -2.60
C GLU A 256 -21.70 12.30 -2.19
N TRP A 257 -20.75 11.43 -2.54
CA TRP A 257 -20.82 9.99 -2.28
C TRP A 257 -20.61 9.68 -0.80
N GLY A 258 -19.65 10.34 -0.17
CA GLY A 258 -19.42 10.28 1.27
C GLY A 258 -20.60 10.82 2.06
N ARG A 259 -21.19 11.96 1.63
CA ARG A 259 -22.41 12.50 2.24
C ARG A 259 -23.59 11.54 2.13
N ARG A 260 -23.75 10.88 0.98
CA ARG A 260 -24.78 9.86 0.74
C ARG A 260 -24.54 8.64 1.63
N LEU A 261 -23.32 8.09 1.62
CA LEU A 261 -22.94 6.92 2.40
C LEU A 261 -23.15 7.15 3.91
N ALA A 262 -22.76 8.31 4.43
CA ALA A 262 -22.97 8.67 5.83
C ALA A 262 -24.45 8.74 6.24
N GLY A 263 -25.37 8.94 5.29
CA GLY A 263 -26.82 8.92 5.52
C GLY A 263 -27.47 7.54 5.30
N GLU A 264 -26.74 6.61 4.70
CA GLU A 264 -27.23 5.28 4.30
C GLU A 264 -26.60 4.12 5.09
N THR A 265 -25.61 4.42 5.95
CA THR A 265 -24.86 3.42 6.72
C THR A 265 -25.72 2.84 7.85
N GLU A 266 -25.55 1.55 8.11
CA GLU A 266 -26.35 0.79 9.09
C GLU A 266 -25.63 0.59 10.43
N VAL A 267 -24.36 0.98 10.51
CA VAL A 267 -23.50 0.88 11.69
C VAL A 267 -23.30 2.26 12.36
N PRO A 268 -22.92 2.30 13.65
CA PRO A 268 -22.49 3.55 14.29
C PRO A 268 -21.45 4.29 13.46
N THR A 269 -21.73 5.55 13.13
CA THR A 269 -20.98 6.31 12.12
C THR A 269 -20.58 7.67 12.65
N VAL A 270 -19.34 8.06 12.40
CA VAL A 270 -18.86 9.44 12.51
C VAL A 270 -18.45 9.97 11.14
N ALA A 271 -18.79 11.24 10.87
CA ALA A 271 -18.37 11.92 9.66
C ALA A 271 -16.97 12.54 9.85
N LEU A 272 -16.21 12.63 8.76
CA LEU A 272 -14.96 13.38 8.68
C LEU A 272 -15.09 14.45 7.61
N ALA A 273 -15.03 15.72 8.00
CA ALA A 273 -14.98 16.85 7.08
C ALA A 273 -13.57 17.44 7.05
N VAL A 274 -12.90 17.39 5.89
CA VAL A 274 -11.51 17.87 5.76
C VAL A 274 -11.51 19.22 5.06
N PHE A 275 -12.13 19.28 3.90
CA PHE A 275 -12.28 20.49 3.09
C PHE A 275 -13.74 20.95 2.98
N SER A 276 -14.61 20.40 3.82
CA SER A 276 -16.04 20.71 3.88
C SER A 276 -16.48 21.00 5.32
N GLN A 277 -17.79 20.97 5.55
CA GLN A 277 -18.39 21.16 6.86
C GLN A 277 -19.16 19.89 7.23
N LEU A 278 -19.18 19.55 8.53
CA LEU A 278 -19.92 18.39 9.05
C LEU A 278 -21.42 18.45 8.73
N GLY A 279 -21.98 19.66 8.58
CA GLY A 279 -23.38 19.85 8.22
C GLY A 279 -24.34 19.25 9.25
N GLY A 280 -24.05 19.45 10.55
CA GLY A 280 -24.85 18.93 11.66
C GLY A 280 -24.58 17.47 12.05
N ARG A 281 -23.70 16.76 11.34
CA ARG A 281 -23.29 15.39 11.67
C ARG A 281 -22.33 15.39 12.86
N SER A 282 -22.40 14.34 13.68
CA SER A 282 -21.35 14.04 14.67
C SER A 282 -20.09 13.57 13.95
N GLY A 283 -18.93 13.98 14.44
CA GLY A 283 -17.63 13.49 13.97
C GLY A 283 -16.54 14.54 14.01
N TYR A 284 -15.58 14.43 13.09
CA TYR A 284 -14.33 15.16 13.10
C TYR A 284 -14.25 16.20 11.98
N GLN A 285 -13.67 17.35 12.27
CA GLN A 285 -13.43 18.43 11.32
C GLN A 285 -11.98 18.87 11.38
N VAL A 286 -11.36 19.00 10.21
CA VAL A 286 -10.03 19.60 10.07
C VAL A 286 -10.14 21.12 10.06
N ARG A 287 -9.27 21.79 10.83
CA ARG A 287 -9.16 23.25 10.96
C ARG A 287 -7.70 23.67 10.98
N ASP A 288 -7.45 24.98 10.84
CA ASP A 288 -6.15 25.62 11.07
C ASP A 288 -4.98 24.93 10.32
N ILE A 289 -5.18 24.69 9.02
CA ILE A 289 -4.18 23.99 8.19
C ILE A 289 -2.99 24.91 7.92
N GLU A 290 -1.83 24.54 8.45
CA GLU A 290 -0.54 25.14 8.14
C GLU A 290 0.26 24.20 7.22
N ARG A 291 0.37 24.59 5.95
CA ARG A 291 1.08 23.79 4.93
C ARG A 291 2.57 24.07 4.98
N GLY A 292 3.37 23.02 4.94
CA GLY A 292 4.83 23.10 4.93
C GLY A 292 5.47 21.76 4.61
N PRO A 293 6.81 21.65 4.72
CA PRO A 293 7.52 20.37 4.64
C PRO A 293 6.96 19.34 5.63
N VAL A 294 6.53 19.82 6.80
CA VAL A 294 5.59 19.12 7.68
C VAL A 294 4.34 19.97 7.71
N THR A 295 3.21 19.37 7.35
CA THR A 295 1.90 20.01 7.45
C THR A 295 1.34 19.79 8.85
N SER A 296 0.75 20.82 9.44
CA SER A 296 0.05 20.72 10.71
C SER A 296 -1.40 21.19 10.58
N PHE A 297 -2.30 20.59 11.36
CA PHE A 297 -3.71 20.96 11.39
C PHE A 297 -4.36 20.57 12.72
N THR A 298 -5.47 21.22 13.05
CA THR A 298 -6.30 20.86 14.19
C THR A 298 -7.36 19.85 13.74
N LEU A 299 -7.46 18.71 14.41
CA LEU A 299 -8.56 17.76 14.27
C LEU A 299 -9.53 17.96 15.43
N ALA A 300 -10.64 18.64 15.16
CA ALA A 300 -11.66 18.96 16.16
C ALA A 300 -12.84 18.00 16.05
N HIS A 301 -13.25 17.39 17.15
CA HIS A 301 -14.44 16.55 17.23
C HIS A 301 -15.67 17.38 17.66
N SER A 302 -16.85 16.95 17.22
CA SER A 302 -18.13 17.62 17.50
C SER A 302 -18.53 17.68 18.98
N ASP A 303 -17.87 16.91 19.86
CA ASP A 303 -18.04 16.97 21.32
C ASP A 303 -17.20 18.07 22.00
N GLY A 304 -16.45 18.85 21.21
CA GLY A 304 -15.61 19.96 21.67
C GLY A 304 -14.17 19.57 21.99
N TRP A 305 -13.80 18.28 21.87
CA TRP A 305 -12.39 17.87 22.00
C TRP A 305 -11.63 18.14 20.71
N GLU A 306 -10.34 18.50 20.82
CA GLU A 306 -9.48 18.75 19.67
C GLU A 306 -8.03 18.32 19.94
N MET A 307 -7.28 18.07 18.87
CA MET A 307 -5.85 17.79 18.92
C MET A 307 -5.13 18.39 17.70
N THR A 308 -3.85 18.73 17.87
CA THR A 308 -2.98 19.07 16.74
C THR A 308 -2.39 17.81 16.14
N VAL A 309 -2.56 17.65 14.83
CA VAL A 309 -1.98 16.56 14.04
C VAL A 309 -0.89 17.13 13.14
N ARG A 310 0.25 16.45 13.07
CA ARG A 310 1.34 16.78 12.14
C ARG A 310 1.59 15.62 11.20
N THR A 311 1.84 15.92 9.93
CA THR A 311 2.18 14.91 8.91
C THR A 311 3.26 15.44 7.97
N GLY A 312 4.24 14.60 7.68
CA GLY A 312 5.30 14.89 6.70
C GLY A 312 4.93 14.47 5.28
N LEU A 313 3.75 13.85 5.09
CA LEU A 313 3.27 13.48 3.77
C LEU A 313 2.80 14.72 2.99
N PRO A 314 3.35 14.98 1.79
CA PRO A 314 2.94 16.12 0.97
C PRO A 314 1.49 16.07 0.51
N GLY A 315 0.84 17.23 0.44
CA GLY A 315 -0.42 17.42 -0.27
C GLY A 315 -1.68 17.37 0.58
N ASP A 316 -2.69 18.11 0.14
CA ASP A 316 -3.98 18.24 0.84
C ASP A 316 -4.72 16.90 0.94
N PHE A 317 -4.63 16.03 -0.08
CA PHE A 317 -5.22 14.68 0.01
C PHE A 317 -4.59 13.83 1.12
N ASN A 318 -3.33 14.10 1.51
CA ASN A 318 -2.69 13.42 2.64
C ASN A 318 -3.08 14.01 3.99
N ILE A 319 -3.57 15.26 4.05
CA ILE A 319 -4.29 15.75 5.24
C ILE A 319 -5.55 14.90 5.45
N ALA A 320 -6.30 14.65 4.38
CA ALA A 320 -7.51 13.82 4.46
C ALA A 320 -7.20 12.37 4.87
N ASN A 321 -6.21 11.73 4.24
CA ASN A 321 -5.79 10.38 4.61
C ASN A 321 -5.29 10.30 6.07
N THR A 322 -4.54 11.31 6.52
CA THR A 322 -4.04 11.39 7.92
C THR A 322 -5.19 11.56 8.89
N ALA A 323 -6.10 12.50 8.63
CA ALA A 323 -7.26 12.73 9.48
C ALA A 323 -8.17 11.49 9.56
N LEU A 324 -8.35 10.77 8.44
CA LEU A 324 -9.10 9.52 8.41
C LEU A 324 -8.46 8.43 9.26
N ALA A 325 -7.15 8.20 9.10
CA ALA A 325 -6.43 7.21 9.91
C ALA A 325 -6.51 7.53 11.41
N VAL A 326 -6.29 8.79 11.80
CA VAL A 326 -6.38 9.22 13.20
C VAL A 326 -7.78 9.03 13.76
N ALA A 327 -8.81 9.48 13.03
CA ALA A 327 -10.20 9.31 13.43
C ALA A 327 -10.57 7.83 13.58
N MET A 328 -10.12 6.97 12.67
CA MET A 328 -10.35 5.52 12.75
C MET A 328 -9.73 4.90 14.01
N VAL A 329 -8.49 5.27 14.37
CA VAL A 329 -7.85 4.77 15.60
C VAL A 329 -8.59 5.25 16.85
N LEU A 330 -9.01 6.53 16.89
CA LEU A 330 -9.81 7.07 17.98
C LEU A 330 -11.16 6.34 18.14
N GLU A 331 -11.85 6.13 17.03
CA GLU A 331 -13.14 5.41 16.99
C GLU A 331 -13.03 3.92 17.34
N SER A 332 -11.82 3.36 17.31
CA SER A 332 -11.56 2.01 17.83
C SER A 332 -11.51 1.94 19.36
N GLY A 333 -11.64 3.09 20.04
CA GLY A 333 -11.56 3.21 21.50
C GLY A 333 -10.13 3.39 22.02
N ALA A 334 -9.19 3.83 21.18
CA ALA A 334 -7.84 4.18 21.61
C ALA A 334 -7.86 5.43 22.52
N ASP A 335 -6.89 5.50 23.45
CA ASP A 335 -6.78 6.65 24.35
C ASP A 335 -6.45 7.93 23.58
N ARG A 336 -7.29 8.97 23.75
CA ARG A 336 -7.15 10.26 23.06
C ARG A 336 -5.82 10.95 23.37
N GLY A 337 -5.32 10.82 24.60
CA GLY A 337 -4.07 11.43 25.04
C GLY A 337 -2.85 10.77 24.38
N ALA A 338 -2.81 9.44 24.37
CA ALA A 338 -1.76 8.66 23.73
C ALA A 338 -1.71 8.92 22.21
N VAL A 339 -2.87 8.87 21.54
CA VAL A 339 -2.97 9.22 20.11
C VAL A 339 -2.48 10.66 19.89
N GLY A 340 -2.90 11.61 20.74
CA GLY A 340 -2.52 13.02 20.64
C GLY A 340 -1.01 13.25 20.74
N ALA A 341 -0.33 12.54 21.65
CA ALA A 341 1.11 12.62 21.79
C ALA A 341 1.84 12.15 20.52
N VAL A 342 1.43 11.00 19.96
CA VAL A 342 2.04 10.44 18.74
C VAL A 342 1.83 11.36 17.53
N VAL A 343 0.59 11.75 17.26
CA VAL A 343 0.26 12.56 16.07
C VAL A 343 0.77 14.00 16.19
N GLY A 344 0.89 14.51 17.41
CA GLY A 344 1.49 15.80 17.71
C GLY A 344 3.00 15.82 17.46
N ALA A 345 3.71 14.71 17.67
CA ALA A 345 5.12 14.56 17.30
C ALA A 345 5.31 14.46 15.77
N GLY A 346 4.36 13.83 15.10
CA GLY A 346 4.24 13.82 13.64
C GLY A 346 4.20 12.42 13.04
N LEU A 347 3.28 12.22 12.10
CA LEU A 347 3.14 10.98 11.32
C LEU A 347 3.84 11.12 9.97
N THR A 348 4.88 10.32 9.76
CA THR A 348 5.64 10.29 8.51
C THR A 348 5.91 8.85 8.05
N PRO A 349 4.87 8.00 7.90
CA PRO A 349 5.09 6.65 7.41
C PRO A 349 5.69 6.72 6.00
N GLN A 350 6.68 5.87 5.73
CA GLN A 350 7.12 5.66 4.36
C GLN A 350 6.07 4.81 3.64
N VAL A 351 5.32 5.43 2.73
CA VAL A 351 4.37 4.74 1.88
C VAL A 351 5.05 4.53 0.52
N PRO A 352 5.51 3.31 0.21
CA PRO A 352 6.38 3.12 -0.93
C PRO A 352 5.70 3.59 -2.22
N GLY A 353 6.32 4.53 -2.93
CA GLY A 353 5.80 5.07 -4.18
C GLY A 353 4.54 5.94 -4.08
N ARG A 354 4.16 6.45 -2.90
CA ARG A 354 3.01 7.36 -2.71
C ARG A 354 3.46 8.64 -2.01
N MET A 355 3.74 9.67 -2.78
CA MET A 355 4.37 10.92 -2.30
C MET A 355 5.58 10.65 -1.40
N GLU A 356 6.36 9.62 -1.73
CA GLU A 356 7.48 9.16 -0.93
C GLU A 356 8.64 10.15 -1.06
N VAL A 357 8.94 10.87 0.02
CA VAL A 357 10.07 11.80 0.05
C VAL A 357 11.37 11.00 0.26
N VAL A 358 12.22 10.95 -0.77
CA VAL A 358 13.49 10.21 -0.75
C VAL A 358 14.72 11.11 -0.55
N GLY A 359 14.53 12.42 -0.62
CA GLY A 359 15.57 13.43 -0.36
C GLY A 359 14.99 14.82 -0.10
N SER A 360 15.78 15.70 0.51
CA SER A 360 15.33 17.03 0.97
C SER A 360 16.04 18.24 0.32
N ALA A 361 17.19 18.05 -0.34
CA ALA A 361 17.93 19.14 -1.01
C ALA A 361 18.76 18.66 -2.23
N PRO A 362 18.19 18.63 -3.46
CA PRO A 362 16.81 18.98 -3.80
C PRO A 362 15.82 18.03 -3.13
N ARG A 363 14.58 18.49 -2.95
CA ARG A 363 13.52 17.62 -2.50
C ARG A 363 13.18 16.64 -3.62
N VAL A 364 13.26 15.34 -3.37
CA VAL A 364 12.92 14.31 -4.37
C VAL A 364 11.75 13.50 -3.85
N VAL A 365 10.70 13.38 -4.67
CA VAL A 365 9.45 12.71 -4.34
C VAL A 365 9.14 11.65 -5.40
N VAL A 366 8.86 10.42 -4.97
CA VAL A 366 8.42 9.32 -5.84
C VAL A 366 6.91 9.12 -5.68
N ASP A 367 6.17 9.07 -6.78
CA ASP A 367 4.72 8.88 -6.75
C ASP A 367 4.20 8.01 -7.92
N PHE A 368 3.13 7.26 -7.67
CA PHE A 368 2.48 6.38 -8.64
C PHE A 368 1.50 7.09 -9.60
N ALA A 369 1.50 8.42 -9.64
CA ALA A 369 0.65 9.18 -10.56
C ALA A 369 0.96 8.85 -12.04
N HIS A 370 0.15 7.99 -12.65
CA HIS A 370 0.36 7.43 -14.01
C HIS A 370 -0.77 7.79 -15.01
N ASN A 371 -1.63 8.75 -14.66
CA ASN A 371 -2.68 9.28 -15.53
C ASN A 371 -2.83 10.79 -15.34
N THR A 372 -3.54 11.47 -16.26
CA THR A 372 -3.67 12.93 -16.28
C THR A 372 -4.16 13.49 -14.94
N ALA A 373 -5.24 12.93 -14.38
CA ALA A 373 -5.82 13.43 -13.14
C ALA A 373 -4.87 13.26 -11.96
N ALA A 374 -4.22 12.10 -11.84
CA ALA A 374 -3.25 11.82 -10.79
C ALA A 374 -2.02 12.73 -10.88
N LEU A 375 -1.50 12.98 -12.09
CA LEU A 375 -0.37 13.89 -12.31
C LEU A 375 -0.71 15.33 -11.91
N ARG A 376 -1.88 15.83 -12.30
CA ARG A 376 -2.34 17.16 -11.89
C ARG A 376 -2.46 17.27 -10.37
N LEU A 377 -3.05 16.27 -9.72
CA LEU A 377 -3.15 16.21 -8.26
C LEU A 377 -1.77 16.20 -7.60
N ALA A 378 -0.84 15.39 -8.11
CA ALA A 378 0.49 15.27 -7.55
C ALA A 378 1.28 16.59 -7.66
N ILE A 379 1.28 17.19 -8.85
CA ILE A 379 1.99 18.45 -9.10
C ILE A 379 1.41 19.59 -8.26
N ASN A 380 0.08 19.72 -8.21
CA ASN A 380 -0.59 20.74 -7.41
C ASN A 380 -0.37 20.55 -5.90
N ALA A 381 -0.18 19.31 -5.42
CA ALA A 381 0.15 19.04 -4.03
C ALA A 381 1.58 19.47 -3.65
N LEU A 382 2.54 19.40 -4.59
CA LEU A 382 3.94 19.74 -4.34
C LEU A 382 4.22 21.24 -4.53
N ARG A 383 3.49 21.90 -5.44
CA ARG A 383 3.76 23.30 -5.80
C ARG A 383 3.73 24.28 -4.62
N PRO A 384 2.75 24.25 -3.69
CA PRO A 384 2.69 25.19 -2.57
C PRO A 384 3.86 25.09 -1.59
N THR A 385 4.57 23.95 -1.59
CA THR A 385 5.69 23.67 -0.69
C THR A 385 7.03 23.61 -1.43
N THR A 386 7.07 24.08 -2.68
CA THR A 386 8.29 24.15 -3.49
C THR A 386 8.66 25.62 -3.70
N SER A 387 9.83 26.04 -3.21
CA SER A 387 10.33 27.42 -3.36
C SER A 387 11.07 27.66 -4.68
N GLY A 388 11.70 26.63 -5.24
CA GLY A 388 12.41 26.66 -6.51
C GLY A 388 11.59 26.17 -7.70
N GLN A 389 12.24 25.49 -8.63
CA GLN A 389 11.59 24.82 -9.75
C GLN A 389 10.89 23.53 -9.29
N LEU A 390 9.74 23.24 -9.89
CA LEU A 390 9.08 21.94 -9.81
C LEU A 390 9.38 21.17 -11.10
N ILE A 391 10.24 20.16 -10.97
CA ILE A 391 10.77 19.34 -12.04
C ILE A 391 10.00 18.01 -12.03
N VAL A 392 9.44 17.59 -13.16
CA VAL A 392 8.67 16.34 -13.28
C VAL A 392 9.38 15.40 -14.24
N VAL A 393 9.63 14.16 -13.79
CA VAL A 393 10.07 13.05 -14.64
C VAL A 393 8.90 12.08 -14.76
N THR A 394 8.41 11.85 -15.99
CA THR A 394 7.25 10.99 -16.23
C THR A 394 7.35 10.27 -17.58
N GLY A 395 6.68 9.13 -17.68
CA GLY A 395 6.35 8.49 -18.95
C GLY A 395 4.90 8.02 -18.97
N SER A 396 4.59 7.07 -19.85
CA SER A 396 3.32 6.35 -19.86
C SER A 396 3.57 4.88 -20.15
N ALA A 397 2.82 3.99 -19.50
CA ALA A 397 2.86 2.58 -19.80
C ALA A 397 2.32 2.28 -21.22
N GLY A 398 2.92 1.30 -21.89
CA GLY A 398 2.47 0.69 -23.14
C GLY A 398 1.29 -0.25 -22.92
N GLU A 399 0.61 -0.64 -24.00
CA GLU A 399 -0.58 -1.53 -23.96
C GLU A 399 -1.72 -1.01 -23.04
N ARG A 400 -1.73 0.29 -22.79
CA ARG A 400 -2.76 1.01 -22.05
C ARG A 400 -3.47 2.01 -22.95
N ASP A 401 -4.48 2.66 -22.39
CA ASP A 401 -5.19 3.76 -23.03
C ASP A 401 -4.21 4.74 -23.69
N VAL A 402 -4.30 4.84 -25.02
CA VAL A 402 -3.42 5.67 -25.85
C VAL A 402 -3.90 7.12 -25.86
N ASP A 403 -5.20 7.36 -25.65
CA ASP A 403 -5.84 8.66 -25.79
C ASP A 403 -5.46 9.60 -24.64
N LYS A 404 -5.10 9.05 -23.48
CA LYS A 404 -4.60 9.85 -22.33
C LYS A 404 -3.19 10.40 -22.54
N ARG A 405 -2.37 9.83 -23.43
CA ARG A 405 -0.93 10.14 -23.52
C ARG A 405 -0.65 11.62 -23.87
N PRO A 406 -1.31 12.22 -24.89
CA PRO A 406 -1.12 13.64 -25.16
C PRO A 406 -1.65 14.54 -24.04
N GLU A 407 -2.76 14.15 -23.41
CA GLU A 407 -3.33 14.91 -22.30
C GLU A 407 -2.40 14.90 -21.07
N MET A 408 -1.75 13.78 -20.76
CA MET A 408 -0.74 13.67 -19.72
C MET A 408 0.44 14.61 -19.99
N GLY A 409 1.00 14.57 -21.21
CA GLY A 409 2.08 15.46 -21.62
C GLY A 409 1.71 16.94 -21.49
N ARG A 410 0.50 17.30 -21.94
CA ARG A 410 -0.04 18.65 -21.81
C ARG A 410 -0.17 19.06 -20.34
N ALA A 411 -0.74 18.21 -19.50
CA ALA A 411 -0.98 18.50 -18.09
C ALA A 411 0.31 18.75 -17.30
N VAL A 412 1.36 17.96 -17.53
CA VAL A 412 2.64 18.19 -16.84
C VAL A 412 3.33 19.46 -17.34
N ALA A 413 3.27 19.77 -18.64
CA ALA A 413 3.84 20.98 -19.19
C ALA A 413 3.12 22.26 -18.70
N GLU A 414 1.80 22.20 -18.48
CA GLU A 414 1.02 23.32 -17.95
C GLU A 414 1.35 23.64 -16.48
N LEU A 415 1.82 22.65 -15.70
CA LEU A 415 1.90 22.76 -14.24
C LEU A 415 3.33 22.69 -13.68
N ALA A 416 4.31 22.18 -14.43
CA ALA A 416 5.70 22.05 -14.02
C ALA A 416 6.60 23.11 -14.71
N ASP A 417 7.76 23.38 -14.10
CA ASP A 417 8.76 24.29 -14.67
C ASP A 417 9.67 23.56 -15.68
N VAL A 418 9.97 22.29 -15.41
CA VAL A 418 10.79 21.42 -16.25
C VAL A 418 10.13 20.04 -16.31
N VAL A 419 10.04 19.47 -17.52
CA VAL A 419 9.45 18.15 -17.76
C VAL A 419 10.46 17.27 -18.49
N TYR A 420 10.82 16.14 -17.87
CA TYR A 420 11.54 15.05 -18.51
C TYR A 420 10.53 13.98 -18.93
N ILE A 421 10.44 13.73 -20.24
CA ILE A 421 9.64 12.64 -20.80
C ILE A 421 10.58 11.46 -21.08
N THR A 422 10.20 10.29 -20.58
CA THR A 422 11.05 9.09 -20.56
C THR A 422 10.23 7.82 -20.75
N ASP A 423 10.91 6.67 -20.83
CA ASP A 423 10.25 5.36 -20.84
C ASP A 423 9.73 5.03 -19.44
N ASP A 424 8.45 4.68 -19.37
CA ASP A 424 7.83 4.10 -18.18
C ASP A 424 7.85 2.58 -18.35
N ASP A 425 6.71 1.89 -18.34
CA ASP A 425 6.63 0.47 -18.63
C ASP A 425 6.13 0.21 -20.08
N PRO A 426 7.00 0.09 -21.10
CA PRO A 426 6.56 -0.06 -22.49
C PRO A 426 5.90 -1.40 -22.81
N HIS A 427 6.14 -2.46 -22.02
CA HIS A 427 5.66 -3.82 -22.31
C HIS A 427 6.09 -4.27 -23.72
N GLU A 428 5.19 -4.83 -24.55
CA GLU A 428 5.51 -5.24 -25.93
C GLU A 428 5.37 -4.10 -26.95
N GLU A 429 4.94 -2.90 -26.54
CA GLU A 429 4.81 -1.74 -27.41
C GLU A 429 6.17 -1.06 -27.64
N ASP A 430 6.39 -0.49 -28.83
CA ASP A 430 7.56 0.35 -29.08
C ASP A 430 7.51 1.61 -28.19
N PRO A 431 8.52 1.85 -27.33
CA PRO A 431 8.53 3.01 -26.45
C PRO A 431 8.59 4.36 -27.18
N ALA A 432 9.15 4.42 -28.40
CA ALA A 432 9.33 5.68 -29.09
C ALA A 432 8.00 6.39 -29.46
N PRO A 433 7.01 5.70 -30.06
CA PRO A 433 5.66 6.26 -30.24
C PRO A 433 4.98 6.71 -28.95
N ILE A 434 5.18 6.00 -27.84
CA ILE A 434 4.61 6.37 -26.53
C ILE A 434 5.18 7.73 -26.09
N ARG A 435 6.51 7.87 -26.07
CA ARG A 435 7.16 9.14 -25.70
C ARG A 435 6.76 10.27 -26.66
N ALA A 436 6.69 10.00 -27.95
CA ALA A 436 6.31 10.99 -28.96
C ALA A 436 4.91 11.58 -28.68
N ALA A 437 3.93 10.75 -28.30
CA ALA A 437 2.60 11.22 -27.96
C ALA A 437 2.58 12.17 -26.74
N LEU A 438 3.37 11.86 -25.69
CA LEU A 438 3.52 12.76 -24.53
C LEU A 438 4.23 14.06 -24.93
N LEU A 439 5.28 13.98 -25.76
CA LEU A 439 6.03 15.14 -26.23
C LEU A 439 5.16 16.09 -27.04
N ASP A 440 4.33 15.56 -27.94
CA ASP A 440 3.40 16.35 -28.74
C ASP A 440 2.35 17.03 -27.86
N GLY A 441 1.80 16.29 -26.88
CA GLY A 441 0.93 16.85 -25.85
C GLY A 441 1.58 18.01 -25.08
N ALA A 442 2.79 17.80 -24.57
CA ALA A 442 3.55 18.79 -23.81
C ALA A 442 3.85 20.05 -24.64
N ARG A 443 4.26 19.88 -25.91
CA ARG A 443 4.52 21.00 -26.83
C ARG A 443 3.24 21.76 -27.20
N SER A 444 2.12 21.05 -27.35
CA SER A 444 0.81 21.66 -27.66
C SER A 444 0.24 22.52 -26.53
N ALA A 445 0.76 22.38 -25.31
CA ALA A 445 0.38 23.23 -24.18
C ALA A 445 0.75 24.71 -24.38
N HIS A 446 1.73 25.01 -25.25
CA HIS A 446 2.30 26.34 -25.44
C HIS A 446 2.71 27.02 -24.11
N SER A 447 3.14 26.22 -23.13
CA SER A 447 3.58 26.69 -21.83
C SER A 447 5.09 27.06 -21.87
N PRO A 448 5.59 27.85 -20.91
CA PRO A 448 7.01 28.16 -20.82
C PRO A 448 7.87 27.02 -20.27
N ALA A 449 7.30 25.85 -19.98
CA ALA A 449 8.02 24.74 -19.37
C ALA A 449 9.15 24.23 -20.29
N ARG A 450 10.31 23.94 -19.70
CA ARG A 450 11.42 23.30 -20.43
C ARG A 450 11.12 21.81 -20.59
N ILE A 451 10.97 21.34 -21.82
CA ILE A 451 10.71 19.93 -22.14
C ILE A 451 12.02 19.24 -22.55
N VAL A 452 12.32 18.10 -21.94
CA VAL A 452 13.51 17.28 -22.17
C VAL A 452 13.09 15.85 -22.50
N ASP A 453 13.61 15.27 -23.57
CA ASP A 453 13.37 13.87 -23.98
C ASP A 453 14.62 13.03 -23.68
N ILE A 454 14.48 12.07 -22.76
CA ILE A 454 15.53 11.08 -22.45
C ILE A 454 14.84 9.72 -22.32
N ALA A 455 15.05 8.85 -23.30
CA ALA A 455 14.43 7.52 -23.34
C ALA A 455 14.71 6.70 -22.08
N ASP A 456 15.98 6.56 -21.70
CA ASP A 456 16.37 5.78 -20.53
C ASP A 456 15.94 6.46 -19.21
N ARG A 457 15.02 5.83 -18.48
CA ARG A 457 14.43 6.37 -17.26
C ARG A 457 15.46 6.65 -16.17
N ALA A 458 16.38 5.73 -15.93
CA ALA A 458 17.41 5.92 -14.91
C ALA A 458 18.29 7.14 -15.23
N THR A 459 18.65 7.32 -16.51
CA THR A 459 19.40 8.47 -17.00
C THR A 459 18.61 9.77 -16.86
N ALA A 460 17.31 9.75 -17.19
CA ALA A 460 16.43 10.92 -17.02
C ALA A 460 16.37 11.36 -15.55
N MET A 461 16.13 10.42 -14.64
CA MET A 461 16.06 10.68 -13.19
C MET A 461 17.39 11.22 -12.64
N ARG A 462 18.51 10.57 -12.98
CA ARG A 462 19.85 11.03 -12.55
C ARG A 462 20.16 12.43 -13.07
N THR A 463 19.79 12.71 -14.31
CA THR A 463 20.00 14.03 -14.93
C THR A 463 19.19 15.10 -14.23
N ALA A 464 17.88 14.85 -14.02
CA ALA A 464 16.99 15.78 -13.31
C ALA A 464 17.47 16.09 -11.89
N ILE A 465 17.83 15.06 -11.11
CA ILE A 465 18.29 15.24 -9.72
C ILE A 465 19.63 15.97 -9.65
N ARG A 466 20.56 15.69 -10.57
CA ARG A 466 21.87 16.35 -10.63
C ARG A 466 21.75 17.84 -10.97
N GLU A 467 20.86 18.18 -11.92
CA GLU A 467 20.67 19.56 -12.40
C GLU A 467 19.84 20.43 -11.43
N ALA A 468 19.07 19.80 -10.54
CA ALA A 468 18.23 20.51 -9.57
C ALA A 468 19.03 21.28 -8.50
N ALA A 469 18.61 22.51 -8.26
CA ALA A 469 19.09 23.35 -7.17
C ALA A 469 18.55 22.87 -5.80
N PRO A 470 19.21 23.20 -4.68
CA PRO A 470 18.77 22.75 -3.35
C PRO A 470 17.31 23.10 -3.00
N GLN A 471 16.79 24.22 -3.52
CA GLN A 471 15.43 24.70 -3.28
C GLN A 471 14.36 24.10 -4.21
N ASP A 472 14.77 23.29 -5.20
CA ASP A 472 13.88 22.69 -6.19
C ASP A 472 13.24 21.40 -5.65
N THR A 473 12.11 21.03 -6.24
CA THR A 473 11.45 19.73 -6.03
C THR A 473 11.48 18.93 -7.32
N VAL A 474 11.95 17.68 -7.26
CA VAL A 474 11.90 16.69 -8.35
C VAL A 474 10.83 15.66 -8.03
N LEU A 475 9.78 15.58 -8.86
CA LEU A 475 8.76 14.54 -8.83
C LEU A 475 9.08 13.46 -9.85
N LEU A 476 9.26 12.22 -9.38
CA LEU A 476 9.39 11.01 -10.17
C LEU A 476 8.02 10.32 -10.20
N ALA A 477 7.28 10.48 -11.30
CA ALA A 477 5.90 10.03 -11.42
C ALA A 477 5.75 8.82 -12.36
N GLY A 478 4.72 8.01 -12.11
CA GLY A 478 4.32 6.88 -12.95
C GLY A 478 4.42 5.55 -12.20
N ARG A 479 5.65 5.08 -11.98
CA ARG A 479 5.96 3.72 -11.50
C ARG A 479 5.78 3.52 -9.99
N GLY A 480 5.95 4.59 -9.20
CA GLY A 480 5.74 4.57 -7.75
C GLY A 480 6.52 3.48 -7.00
N HIS A 481 5.85 2.36 -6.71
CA HIS A 481 6.38 1.26 -5.89
C HIS A 481 7.03 0.13 -6.70
N GLU A 482 6.92 0.18 -8.02
CA GLU A 482 7.40 -0.86 -8.93
C GLU A 482 8.94 -0.94 -8.94
N THR A 483 9.45 -2.17 -8.98
CA THR A 483 10.88 -2.48 -8.87
C THR A 483 11.48 -3.04 -10.16
N TYR A 484 10.66 -3.22 -11.20
CA TYR A 484 11.10 -3.69 -12.51
C TYR A 484 10.34 -2.98 -13.63
N GLN A 485 11.01 -2.75 -14.75
CA GLN A 485 10.46 -2.16 -15.97
C GLN A 485 10.19 -3.29 -16.98
N PRO A 486 8.91 -3.60 -17.28
CA PRO A 486 8.54 -4.54 -18.33
C PRO A 486 8.88 -3.98 -19.72
N VAL A 487 9.59 -4.78 -20.52
CA VAL A 487 9.95 -4.47 -21.90
C VAL A 487 9.73 -5.68 -22.82
N ALA A 488 9.76 -5.44 -24.13
CA ALA A 488 9.40 -6.42 -25.14
C ALA A 488 10.14 -7.76 -25.00
N GLY A 489 9.43 -8.83 -25.33
CA GLY A 489 9.87 -10.21 -25.14
C GLY A 489 9.72 -10.71 -23.70
N GLY A 490 8.76 -10.17 -22.93
CA GLY A 490 8.48 -10.55 -21.55
C GLY A 490 9.65 -10.32 -20.57
N ARG A 491 10.54 -9.36 -20.86
CA ARG A 491 11.73 -9.09 -20.05
C ARG A 491 11.41 -8.06 -18.97
N ASN A 492 11.86 -8.31 -17.74
CA ASN A 492 11.75 -7.38 -16.62
C ASN A 492 13.14 -6.84 -16.25
N ILE A 493 13.40 -5.56 -16.55
CA ILE A 493 14.65 -4.90 -16.20
C ILE A 493 14.56 -4.39 -14.76
N PRO A 494 15.48 -4.75 -13.84
CA PRO A 494 15.49 -4.19 -12.49
C PRO A 494 15.60 -2.67 -12.52
N LEU A 495 14.58 -1.99 -12.02
CA LEU A 495 14.51 -0.53 -11.99
C LEU A 495 13.56 -0.11 -10.88
N ASP A 496 14.12 0.47 -9.83
CA ASP A 496 13.37 1.07 -8.73
C ASP A 496 13.69 2.56 -8.67
N ASP A 497 12.69 3.40 -8.92
CA ASP A 497 12.84 4.85 -8.94
C ASP A 497 13.37 5.40 -7.61
N ARG A 498 13.04 4.75 -6.49
CA ARG A 498 13.49 5.15 -5.14
C ARG A 498 14.97 4.88 -4.96
N GLU A 499 15.43 3.70 -5.38
CA GLU A 499 16.85 3.33 -5.32
C GLU A 499 17.69 4.19 -6.26
N VAL A 500 17.21 4.42 -7.48
CA VAL A 500 17.91 5.31 -8.44
C VAL A 500 17.99 6.74 -7.90
N ALA A 501 16.90 7.24 -7.31
CA ALA A 501 16.88 8.57 -6.71
C ALA A 501 17.85 8.69 -5.53
N ARG A 502 17.87 7.72 -4.60
CA ARG A 502 18.82 7.67 -3.47
C ARG A 502 20.26 7.66 -3.97
N ALA A 503 20.56 6.83 -4.98
CA ALA A 503 21.89 6.79 -5.59
C ALA A 503 22.29 8.13 -6.24
N ALA A 504 21.38 8.74 -7.01
CA ALA A 504 21.62 10.03 -7.66
C ALA A 504 21.87 11.16 -6.64
N LEU A 505 21.13 11.17 -5.53
CA LEU A 505 21.32 12.12 -4.43
C LEU A 505 22.68 11.94 -3.75
N ALA A 506 23.11 10.68 -3.51
CA ALA A 506 24.42 10.38 -2.93
C ALA A 506 25.59 10.80 -3.84
N GLU A 507 25.47 10.56 -5.15
CA GLU A 507 26.44 11.01 -6.17
C GLU A 507 26.56 12.54 -6.20
N ARG A 508 25.42 13.24 -6.14
CA ARG A 508 25.37 14.70 -6.08
C ARG A 508 26.03 15.26 -4.82
N ALA A 509 25.78 14.67 -3.65
CA ALA A 509 26.44 15.10 -2.41
C ALA A 509 27.97 14.94 -2.49
N SER A 510 28.44 13.87 -3.14
CA SER A 510 29.86 13.57 -3.32
C SER A 510 30.56 14.55 -4.27
N SER A 511 29.89 15.05 -5.30
CA SER A 511 30.46 16.02 -6.24
C SER A 511 30.53 17.43 -5.63
N VAL A 512 29.50 17.85 -4.90
CA VAL A 512 29.48 19.14 -4.18
C VAL A 512 30.57 19.20 -3.10
N GLY A 513 30.80 18.10 -2.37
CA GLY A 513 31.84 18.02 -1.34
C GLY A 513 33.29 18.01 -1.87
N ARG A 514 33.51 17.63 -3.14
CA ARG A 514 34.83 17.72 -3.80
C ARG A 514 35.11 19.13 -4.34
N GLY A 515 34.08 19.86 -4.78
CA GLY A 515 34.21 21.26 -5.21
C GLY A 515 34.65 22.18 -4.07
N SER A 516 34.04 22.06 -2.88
CA SER A 516 34.38 22.91 -1.73
C SER A 516 35.78 22.64 -1.13
N ARG A 517 36.32 21.42 -1.29
CA ARG A 517 37.70 21.08 -0.90
C ARG A 517 38.74 21.55 -1.91
N ALA A 518 38.38 21.72 -3.19
CA ALA A 518 39.28 22.27 -4.20
C ALA A 518 39.43 23.81 -4.05
N ASP A 519 38.36 24.49 -3.64
CA ASP A 519 38.36 25.95 -3.46
C ASP A 519 39.04 26.41 -2.15
N SER A 520 39.23 25.52 -1.18
CA SER A 520 39.98 25.79 0.06
C SER A 520 41.48 25.53 -0.03
N ALA A 521 41.97 24.96 -1.13
CA ALA A 521 43.40 24.74 -1.38
C ALA A 521 44.09 25.90 -2.12
N GLY A 522 43.37 27.00 -2.38
CA GLY A 522 43.84 28.12 -3.21
C GLY A 522 44.44 29.31 -2.46
N TRP A 523 44.53 29.30 -1.13
CA TRP A 523 45.02 30.45 -0.34
C TRP A 523 45.90 29.98 0.82
N THR A 524 47.21 29.87 0.57
CA THR A 524 48.33 30.28 1.43
C THR A 524 49.63 29.83 0.78
N ASP A 525 50.28 30.74 0.03
CA ASP A 525 51.74 30.64 -0.13
C ASP A 525 52.31 32.06 -0.23
N ARG A 526 52.66 32.61 0.94
CA ARG A 526 53.58 33.73 1.15
C ARG A 526 53.78 33.95 2.66
N ALA A 527 54.78 33.29 3.24
CA ALA A 527 55.75 33.89 4.15
C ALA A 527 56.75 32.84 4.68
N ASP A 528 58.02 33.15 4.44
CA ASP A 528 59.17 33.00 5.30
C ASP A 528 59.66 31.63 5.83
N ARG A 529 60.90 31.38 5.41
CA ARG A 529 61.88 30.49 6.02
C ARG A 529 62.23 31.03 7.42
N GLY A 530 62.28 30.15 8.43
CA GLY A 530 62.75 30.54 9.76
C GLY A 530 62.75 29.44 10.80
N ASP A 531 63.77 28.59 10.72
CA ASP A 531 64.55 28.03 11.83
C ASP A 531 63.99 26.99 12.83
N CYS A 532 64.90 26.06 13.13
CA CYS A 532 64.86 24.93 14.04
C CYS A 532 64.83 25.36 15.52
N SER A 533 64.13 24.61 16.38
CA SER A 533 64.73 23.91 17.55
C SER A 533 63.67 23.41 18.57
N ASP A 534 63.73 22.09 18.81
CA ASP A 534 63.95 21.49 20.14
C ASP A 534 62.88 21.66 21.25
N ARG A 535 62.18 20.56 21.60
CA ARG A 535 62.27 19.84 22.91
C ARG A 535 61.03 19.02 23.29
N THR A 536 61.28 17.71 23.41
CA THR A 536 60.84 16.74 24.46
C THR A 536 59.51 16.94 25.20
N ASN A 537 58.63 15.92 25.14
CA ASN A 537 58.54 14.95 26.25
C ASN A 537 57.86 13.62 25.87
N ARG A 538 58.43 12.52 26.40
CA ARG A 538 57.86 11.17 26.52
C ARG A 538 56.65 11.24 27.48
N ILE A 539 55.68 10.32 27.50
CA ILE A 539 55.70 8.97 28.11
C ILE A 539 54.35 8.33 27.71
N VAL A 540 54.34 7.29 26.87
CA VAL A 540 54.23 5.85 27.19
C VAL A 540 52.82 5.41 27.62
N LEU A 541 52.27 4.57 26.74
CA LEU A 541 51.15 3.65 26.88
C LEU A 541 51.38 2.66 28.03
N ASP A 542 50.30 2.18 28.66
CA ASP A 542 50.29 0.76 29.00
C ASP A 542 48.90 0.11 28.90
N LYS A 543 48.96 -1.15 28.49
CA LYS A 543 47.87 -2.07 28.12
C LYS A 543 47.47 -2.98 29.31
N ASN A 544 46.43 -3.77 29.05
CA ASN A 544 46.10 -5.08 29.67
C ASN A 544 45.36 -5.00 31.03
N THR A 545 44.41 -5.89 31.39
CA THR A 545 44.08 -7.24 30.92
C THR A 545 42.69 -7.66 31.41
N GLN A 546 42.17 -8.71 30.78
CA GLN A 546 41.07 -9.62 31.17
C GLN A 546 41.02 -10.10 32.63
N GLU A 547 39.82 -10.54 33.02
CA GLU A 547 39.46 -11.87 33.60
C GLU A 547 38.57 -11.89 34.88
N GLU A 548 37.43 -12.59 34.70
CA GLU A 548 36.78 -13.60 35.58
C GLU A 548 36.19 -13.31 36.99
N LYS A 549 34.87 -13.62 37.05
CA LYS A 549 34.11 -14.49 37.99
C LYS A 549 33.94 -14.18 39.49
N ASP A 550 32.71 -14.51 39.89
CA ASP A 550 32.21 -15.04 41.17
C ASP A 550 31.64 -14.11 42.27
N THR A 551 30.31 -14.22 42.39
CA THR A 551 29.49 -14.41 43.60
C THR A 551 29.36 -13.27 44.63
N GLN A 552 28.20 -12.61 44.65
CA GLN A 552 27.18 -12.77 45.70
C GLN A 552 25.83 -12.17 45.29
#